data_AF-A0A661C7Q6-F1
#
_entry.id   AF-A0A661C7Q6-F1
#
_cell.length_a   1.000
_cell.length_b   1.000
_cell.length_c   1.000
_cell.angle_alpha   90.00
_cell.angle_beta   90.00
_cell.angle_gamma   90.00
#
_symmetry.space_group_name_H-M   'P 1'
#
loop_
_entity.id
_entity.type
_entity.pdbx_description
1 polymer ?
#
loop_
_entity_poly.entity_id
_entity_poly.type
_entity_poly.pdbx_seq_one_letter_code
_entity_poly.pdbx_strand_id
1 'polypeptide(L)'
;WNSAVGNQSMYCSDCHGSTTAPESVVPLANNPWGPHGSNNDFILKGSWDDQTGGNNDRPTAPDPRNGLCFKCHELETYANRNGDNRNSGFGGDKSNNLHAFHADKIGSMHCTWCHTAVPHGWKNKALLVNLNDVGPEAGQPANTEIASNGSNDVYNMEPYYFNAKLKVRTFARSGNWQDTNCGSAGANIAGNNRSNGKDWMGSVCSNPP
;
A
#
# COMPACT_ATOMS: atom_id res chain seq x y z
N TRP A 1 3.61 -16.30 -17.24
CA TRP A 1 3.88 -15.30 -16.19
C TRP A 1 2.73 -15.17 -15.16
N ASN A 2 1.55 -15.78 -15.38
CA ASN A 2 0.37 -15.63 -14.49
C ASN A 2 0.01 -16.82 -13.58
N SER A 3 0.80 -17.89 -13.53
CA SER A 3 0.38 -19.12 -12.83
C SER A 3 0.67 -19.16 -11.32
N ALA A 4 1.33 -18.14 -10.76
CA ALA A 4 1.74 -18.15 -9.34
C ALA A 4 1.79 -16.75 -8.68
N VAL A 5 1.04 -15.76 -9.19
CA VAL A 5 1.06 -14.37 -8.68
C VAL A 5 0.84 -14.36 -7.16
N GLY A 6 1.83 -13.85 -6.42
CA GLY A 6 1.85 -13.85 -4.95
C GLY A 6 2.57 -15.03 -4.28
N ASN A 7 3.07 -16.00 -5.05
CA ASN A 7 3.88 -17.14 -4.57
C ASN A 7 5.26 -17.26 -5.24
N GLN A 8 5.57 -16.37 -6.19
CA GLN A 8 6.90 -16.26 -6.79
C GLN A 8 7.79 -15.25 -6.06
N SER A 9 9.09 -15.51 -6.07
CA SER A 9 10.10 -14.49 -5.74
C SER A 9 9.97 -13.31 -6.71
N MET A 10 9.90 -12.09 -6.19
CA MET A 10 10.00 -10.89 -7.00
C MET A 10 11.47 -10.67 -7.39
N TYR A 11 11.73 -10.50 -8.67
CA TYR A 11 13.05 -10.15 -9.19
C TYR A 11 13.14 -8.65 -9.44
N CYS A 12 14.36 -8.11 -9.44
CA CYS A 12 14.60 -6.70 -9.73
C CYS A 12 13.96 -6.29 -11.07
N SER A 13 13.99 -7.18 -12.07
CA SER A 13 13.39 -6.98 -13.39
C SER A 13 11.86 -6.94 -13.40
N ASP A 14 11.18 -7.35 -12.34
CA ASP A 14 9.72 -7.26 -12.27
C ASP A 14 9.29 -5.80 -12.05
N CYS A 15 10.10 -5.03 -11.34
CA CYS A 15 9.87 -3.62 -11.06
C CYS A 15 10.68 -2.68 -11.96
N HIS A 16 11.93 -3.03 -12.25
CA HIS A 16 12.88 -2.18 -12.95
C HIS A 16 13.04 -2.55 -14.43
N GLY A 17 13.15 -1.53 -15.28
CA GLY A 17 13.37 -1.65 -16.73
C GLY A 17 12.64 -0.56 -17.51
N SER A 18 12.64 -0.66 -18.84
CA SER A 18 11.85 0.21 -19.72
C SER A 18 10.40 0.36 -19.25
N THR A 19 9.81 1.55 -19.42
CA THR A 19 8.38 1.74 -19.19
C THR A 19 7.59 0.77 -20.07
N THR A 20 6.65 0.04 -19.46
CA THR A 20 5.81 -0.94 -20.15
C THR A 20 4.35 -0.48 -20.15
N ALA A 21 3.54 -1.12 -20.99
CA ALA A 21 2.09 -0.90 -21.00
C ALA A 21 1.44 -1.29 -19.65
N PRO A 22 0.23 -0.79 -19.35
CA PRO A 22 -0.57 -1.25 -18.22
C PRO A 22 -0.66 -2.79 -18.15
N GLU A 23 -0.64 -3.35 -16.94
CA GLU A 23 -0.82 -4.79 -16.69
C GLU A 23 0.19 -5.71 -17.42
N SER A 24 1.34 -5.16 -17.85
CA SER A 24 2.38 -5.91 -18.55
C SER A 24 3.77 -5.57 -18.02
N VAL A 25 4.61 -6.57 -17.79
CA VAL A 25 6.05 -6.39 -17.49
C VAL A 25 6.94 -6.49 -18.73
N VAL A 26 6.34 -6.66 -19.91
CA VAL A 26 7.05 -6.89 -21.17
C VAL A 26 7.23 -5.55 -21.90
N PRO A 27 8.48 -5.14 -22.22
CA PRO A 27 8.74 -3.96 -23.05
C PRO A 27 8.08 -4.07 -24.43
N LEU A 28 7.62 -2.94 -24.98
CA LEU A 28 7.17 -2.87 -26.37
C LEU A 28 8.34 -3.17 -27.33
N ALA A 29 8.01 -3.59 -28.55
CA ALA A 29 9.02 -3.81 -29.59
C ALA A 29 9.91 -2.57 -29.76
N ASN A 30 11.23 -2.78 -29.82
CA ASN A 30 12.29 -1.77 -29.86
C ASN A 30 12.67 -1.10 -28.52
N ASN A 31 11.99 -1.39 -27.41
CA ASN A 31 12.46 -0.98 -26.08
C ASN A 31 13.39 -2.04 -25.48
N PRO A 32 14.48 -1.64 -24.80
CA PRO A 32 15.40 -2.58 -24.20
C PRO A 32 14.78 -3.28 -22.98
N TRP A 33 15.19 -4.52 -22.74
CA TRP A 33 14.78 -5.33 -21.57
C TRP A 33 15.54 -4.98 -20.29
N GLY A 34 16.40 -3.95 -20.33
CA GLY A 34 17.28 -3.51 -19.25
C GLY A 34 16.93 -2.13 -18.69
N PRO A 35 17.81 -1.52 -17.88
CA PRO A 35 17.53 -0.30 -17.11
C PRO A 35 17.56 0.99 -17.95
N HIS A 36 17.60 0.90 -19.26
CA HIS A 36 17.57 2.07 -20.13
C HIS A 36 16.16 2.21 -20.72
N GLY A 37 15.63 3.43 -20.89
CA GLY A 37 14.33 3.64 -21.55
C GLY A 37 13.11 3.64 -20.63
N SER A 38 13.28 3.72 -19.31
CA SER A 38 12.19 4.11 -18.42
C SER A 38 11.98 5.62 -18.45
N ASN A 39 10.72 6.03 -18.52
CA ASN A 39 10.28 7.41 -18.31
C ASN A 39 9.83 7.68 -16.86
N ASN A 40 9.93 6.68 -15.98
CA ASN A 40 9.56 6.80 -14.58
C ASN A 40 10.82 6.93 -13.70
N ASP A 41 10.67 7.55 -12.54
CA ASP A 41 11.72 7.64 -11.53
C ASP A 41 12.22 6.25 -11.12
N PHE A 42 13.49 6.18 -10.72
CA PHE A 42 14.16 4.95 -10.29
C PHE A 42 14.15 3.82 -11.33
N ILE A 43 13.96 4.16 -12.61
CA ILE A 43 13.96 3.20 -13.72
C ILE A 43 12.85 2.16 -13.56
N LEU A 44 11.67 2.60 -13.14
CA LEU A 44 10.52 1.73 -12.89
C LEU A 44 9.72 1.45 -14.17
N LYS A 45 9.13 0.27 -14.29
CA LYS A 45 8.29 -0.11 -15.43
C LYS A 45 6.93 0.59 -15.46
N GLY A 46 6.51 1.15 -14.33
CA GLY A 46 5.26 1.89 -14.13
C GLY A 46 5.47 3.02 -13.11
N SER A 47 4.45 3.86 -12.93
CA SER A 47 4.50 4.93 -11.93
C SER A 47 4.50 4.38 -10.51
N TRP A 48 5.17 5.08 -9.59
CA TRP A 48 5.11 4.80 -8.17
C TRP A 48 5.24 6.11 -7.41
N ASP A 49 4.11 6.62 -6.94
CA ASP A 49 3.96 7.95 -6.36
C ASP A 49 2.82 7.96 -5.31
N ASP A 50 2.54 9.14 -4.76
CA ASP A 50 1.46 9.33 -3.79
C ASP A 50 0.06 9.21 -4.40
N GLN A 51 -0.08 9.09 -5.73
CA GLN A 51 -1.36 8.92 -6.42
C GLN A 51 -1.64 7.45 -6.77
N THR A 52 -0.64 6.59 -6.67
CA THR A 52 -0.76 5.18 -7.06
C THR A 52 -1.78 4.46 -6.18
N GLY A 53 -2.77 3.81 -6.82
CA GLY A 53 -3.92 3.19 -6.16
C GLY A 53 -5.12 4.11 -5.98
N GLY A 54 -4.94 5.43 -6.11
CA GLY A 54 -5.98 6.44 -5.99
C GLY A 54 -6.96 6.41 -7.15
N ASN A 55 -7.78 5.36 -7.23
CA ASN A 55 -8.87 5.25 -8.17
C ASN A 55 -10.12 5.89 -7.57
N ASN A 56 -10.20 7.20 -7.69
CA ASN A 56 -11.46 7.90 -7.52
C ASN A 56 -12.24 7.77 -8.84
N ASP A 57 -13.55 7.96 -8.79
CA ASP A 57 -14.33 8.46 -9.94
C ASP A 57 -13.87 9.89 -10.38
N ARG A 58 -12.61 10.28 -10.09
CA ARG A 58 -11.95 11.53 -10.48
C ARG A 58 -10.70 11.21 -11.31
N PRO A 59 -10.61 11.74 -12.54
CA PRO A 59 -9.62 11.35 -13.55
C PRO A 59 -8.30 12.13 -13.41
N THR A 60 -7.66 12.11 -12.24
CA THR A 60 -6.41 12.89 -12.05
C THR A 60 -5.17 12.07 -11.73
N ALA A 61 -5.26 10.77 -11.45
CA ALA A 61 -4.06 9.93 -11.49
C ALA A 61 -3.61 9.85 -12.96
N PRO A 62 -2.37 10.25 -13.31
CA PRO A 62 -1.95 10.37 -14.71
C PRO A 62 -1.96 9.04 -15.47
N ASP A 63 -1.97 7.89 -14.78
CA ASP A 63 -2.21 6.59 -15.38
C ASP A 63 -2.62 5.54 -14.32
N PRO A 64 -3.90 5.49 -13.88
CA PRO A 64 -4.31 4.66 -12.75
C PRO A 64 -4.07 3.18 -12.99
N ARG A 65 -4.00 2.73 -14.26
CA ARG A 65 -3.78 1.34 -14.65
C ARG A 65 -2.30 0.97 -14.80
N ASN A 66 -1.39 1.95 -14.77
CA ASN A 66 0.02 1.73 -15.06
C ASN A 66 0.94 1.93 -13.85
N GLY A 67 0.35 2.08 -12.67
CA GLY A 67 1.08 1.97 -11.41
C GLY A 67 1.87 0.67 -11.31
N LEU A 68 3.04 0.71 -10.68
CA LEU A 68 3.99 -0.39 -10.61
C LEU A 68 3.38 -1.69 -10.08
N CYS A 69 2.54 -1.60 -9.06
CA CYS A 69 1.86 -2.76 -8.48
C CYS A 69 0.91 -3.41 -9.50
N PHE A 70 0.29 -2.61 -10.37
CA PHE A 70 -0.70 -3.09 -11.34
C PHE A 70 -0.10 -3.81 -12.54
N LYS A 71 1.23 -3.90 -12.62
CA LYS A 71 1.90 -4.81 -13.56
C LYS A 71 1.60 -6.28 -13.26
N CYS A 72 1.26 -6.59 -12.00
CA CYS A 72 0.95 -7.93 -11.52
C CYS A 72 -0.39 -8.03 -10.78
N HIS A 73 -0.87 -6.92 -10.21
CA HIS A 73 -2.12 -6.84 -9.48
C HIS A 73 -3.22 -6.20 -10.34
N GLU A 74 -4.42 -6.74 -10.28
CA GLU A 74 -5.53 -6.17 -11.03
C GLU A 74 -6.11 -4.93 -10.33
N LEU A 75 -6.23 -3.82 -11.05
CA LEU A 75 -6.77 -2.57 -10.50
C LEU A 75 -8.12 -2.75 -9.82
N GLU A 76 -9.02 -3.50 -10.45
CA GLU A 76 -10.37 -3.70 -9.90
C GLU A 76 -10.35 -4.46 -8.58
N THR A 77 -9.42 -5.41 -8.42
CA THR A 77 -9.26 -6.15 -7.17
C THR A 77 -8.62 -5.30 -6.07
N TYR A 78 -7.65 -4.43 -6.39
CA TYR A 78 -6.79 -3.82 -5.37
C TYR A 78 -7.02 -2.32 -5.12
N ALA A 79 -7.76 -1.63 -5.99
CA ALA A 79 -7.97 -0.18 -5.89
C ALA A 79 -9.41 0.27 -6.19
N ASN A 80 -10.34 -0.64 -6.48
CA ASN A 80 -11.72 -0.27 -6.81
C ASN A 80 -12.70 -0.75 -5.73
N ARG A 81 -13.63 0.13 -5.31
CA ARG A 81 -14.73 -0.22 -4.39
C ARG A 81 -15.63 -1.35 -4.88
N ASN A 82 -15.70 -1.56 -6.19
CA ASN A 82 -16.52 -2.61 -6.81
C ASN A 82 -15.82 -3.98 -6.80
N GLY A 83 -14.59 -4.09 -6.29
CA GLY A 83 -13.83 -5.34 -6.20
C GLY A 83 -14.22 -6.25 -5.03
N ASP A 84 -15.30 -5.97 -4.31
CA ASP A 84 -15.68 -6.68 -3.06
C ASP A 84 -15.94 -8.18 -3.26
N ASN A 85 -16.37 -8.58 -4.46
CA ASN A 85 -16.59 -9.98 -4.84
C ASN A 85 -15.30 -10.74 -5.22
N ARG A 86 -14.14 -10.07 -5.20
CA ARG A 86 -12.83 -10.65 -5.53
C ARG A 86 -12.06 -11.01 -4.27
N ASN A 87 -10.96 -11.73 -4.39
CA ASN A 87 -10.10 -12.07 -3.26
C ASN A 87 -8.73 -11.40 -3.43
N SER A 88 -8.33 -10.61 -2.44
CA SER A 88 -7.03 -9.92 -2.42
C SER A 88 -6.06 -10.50 -1.40
N GLY A 89 -6.49 -11.49 -0.60
CA GLY A 89 -5.78 -11.98 0.59
C GLY A 89 -5.90 -11.07 1.81
N PHE A 90 -6.24 -9.79 1.63
CA PHE A 90 -6.67 -8.89 2.69
C PHE A 90 -8.20 -8.95 2.77
N GLY A 91 -8.71 -9.97 3.46
CA GLY A 91 -10.15 -10.22 3.66
C GLY A 91 -10.42 -10.77 5.05
N GLY A 92 -11.69 -10.85 5.44
CA GLY A 92 -12.18 -11.40 6.70
C GLY A 92 -13.70 -11.30 6.83
N ASP A 93 -14.23 -11.35 8.05
CA ASP A 93 -15.67 -11.49 8.31
C ASP A 93 -16.55 -10.37 7.71
N LYS A 94 -15.95 -9.21 7.41
CA LYS A 94 -16.65 -8.05 6.83
C LYS A 94 -16.67 -8.03 5.30
N SER A 95 -15.66 -8.62 4.67
CA SER A 95 -15.49 -8.62 3.22
C SER A 95 -14.36 -9.57 2.85
N ASN A 96 -14.52 -10.27 1.72
CA ASN A 96 -13.44 -11.07 1.12
C ASN A 96 -12.30 -10.19 0.56
N ASN A 97 -12.55 -8.90 0.40
CA ASN A 97 -11.61 -7.92 -0.10
C ASN A 97 -11.74 -6.57 0.63
N LEU A 98 -11.00 -6.44 1.71
CA LEU A 98 -10.95 -5.23 2.50
C LEU A 98 -10.33 -4.05 1.74
N HIS A 99 -9.60 -4.22 0.63
CA HIS A 99 -9.22 -3.07 -0.21
C HIS A 99 -10.44 -2.37 -0.78
N ALA A 100 -11.36 -3.13 -1.38
CA ALA A 100 -12.62 -2.61 -1.91
C ALA A 100 -13.50 -2.02 -0.79
N PHE A 101 -13.56 -2.69 0.36
CA PHE A 101 -14.27 -2.17 1.54
C PHE A 101 -13.72 -0.81 2.00
N HIS A 102 -12.39 -0.66 2.10
CA HIS A 102 -11.82 0.63 2.48
C HIS A 102 -12.07 1.68 1.40
N ALA A 103 -11.86 1.36 0.11
CA ALA A 103 -12.16 2.27 -1.00
C ALA A 103 -13.62 2.78 -0.96
N ASP A 104 -14.59 1.92 -0.63
CA ASP A 104 -15.99 2.33 -0.43
C ASP A 104 -16.17 3.33 0.74
N LYS A 105 -15.45 3.12 1.86
CA LYS A 105 -15.60 3.94 3.06
C LYS A 105 -14.87 5.27 3.02
N ILE A 106 -13.71 5.33 2.37
CA ILE A 106 -12.83 6.50 2.42
C ILE A 106 -12.66 7.19 1.06
N GLY A 107 -13.32 6.70 0.01
CA GLY A 107 -13.40 7.32 -1.31
C GLY A 107 -12.20 7.04 -2.23
N SER A 108 -10.98 7.17 -1.70
CA SER A 108 -9.72 6.87 -2.39
C SER A 108 -8.82 6.03 -1.50
N MET A 109 -7.97 5.20 -2.09
CA MET A 109 -6.96 4.43 -1.35
C MET A 109 -5.62 4.57 -2.05
N HIS A 110 -4.61 5.11 -1.37
CA HIS A 110 -3.27 5.20 -1.94
C HIS A 110 -2.40 4.12 -1.35
N CYS A 111 -1.65 3.40 -2.19
CA CYS A 111 -0.93 2.20 -1.76
C CYS A 111 0.04 2.50 -0.62
N THR A 112 0.71 3.65 -0.66
CA THR A 112 1.72 4.08 0.32
C THR A 112 1.16 4.43 1.71
N TRP A 113 -0.16 4.61 1.84
CA TRP A 113 -0.80 4.76 3.16
C TRP A 113 -0.67 3.49 4.01
N CYS A 114 -0.60 2.33 3.35
CA CYS A 114 -0.55 1.01 3.98
C CYS A 114 0.70 0.21 3.64
N HIS A 115 1.33 0.46 2.50
CA HIS A 115 2.50 -0.28 2.01
C HIS A 115 3.76 0.58 2.01
N THR A 116 4.91 -0.04 2.17
CA THR A 116 6.20 0.65 2.14
C THR A 116 6.45 1.31 0.78
N ALA A 117 7.07 2.49 0.78
CA ALA A 117 7.49 3.20 -0.42
C ALA A 117 8.67 2.51 -1.13
N VAL A 118 9.52 1.80 -0.40
CA VAL A 118 10.62 1.01 -0.97
C VAL A 118 10.51 -0.44 -0.49
N PRO A 119 10.25 -1.40 -1.39
CA PRO A 119 9.98 -2.78 -0.98
C PRO A 119 11.23 -3.58 -0.62
N HIS A 120 12.40 -3.18 -1.10
CA HIS A 120 13.65 -3.91 -0.90
C HIS A 120 14.07 -3.87 0.58
N GLY A 121 14.29 -5.04 1.19
CA GLY A 121 14.72 -5.14 2.59
C GLY A 121 13.62 -4.85 3.62
N TRP A 122 12.36 -4.73 3.19
CA TRP A 122 11.26 -4.46 4.11
C TRP A 122 10.93 -5.66 5.02
N LYS A 123 10.71 -5.38 6.31
CA LYS A 123 10.62 -6.40 7.37
C LYS A 123 9.25 -7.09 7.46
N ASN A 124 8.16 -6.40 7.09
CA ASN A 124 6.81 -6.88 7.36
C ASN A 124 6.17 -7.63 6.19
N LYS A 125 5.31 -8.59 6.53
CA LYS A 125 4.44 -9.32 5.59
C LYS A 125 3.70 -8.36 4.66
N ALA A 126 3.55 -8.75 3.39
CA ALA A 126 2.78 -8.05 2.38
C ALA A 126 3.20 -6.57 2.20
N LEU A 127 4.47 -6.27 2.47
CA LEU A 127 5.03 -4.92 2.33
C LEU A 127 4.30 -3.89 3.21
N LEU A 128 3.65 -4.31 4.30
CA LEU A 128 2.85 -3.41 5.13
C LEU A 128 3.73 -2.53 6.02
N VAL A 129 3.48 -1.22 6.01
CA VAL A 129 4.05 -0.34 7.05
C VAL A 129 3.36 -0.60 8.38
N ASN A 130 4.04 -0.32 9.48
CA ASN A 130 3.42 -0.38 10.79
C ASN A 130 3.91 0.76 11.66
N LEU A 131 3.06 1.76 11.87
CA LEU A 131 3.35 2.90 12.73
C LEU A 131 3.27 2.57 14.23
N ASN A 132 3.00 1.32 14.61
CA ASN A 132 3.23 0.82 15.98
C ASN A 132 4.64 0.23 16.19
N ASP A 133 5.39 0.00 15.11
CA ASP A 133 6.71 -0.62 15.12
C ASP A 133 7.63 0.04 14.09
N VAL A 134 7.86 1.34 14.28
CA VAL A 134 8.92 2.06 13.58
C VAL A 134 10.23 1.82 14.33
N GLY A 135 11.31 1.57 13.60
CA GLY A 135 12.61 1.27 14.17
C GLY A 135 13.78 1.96 13.47
N PRO A 136 14.99 1.36 13.54
CA PRO A 136 16.22 1.93 12.97
C PRO A 136 16.13 2.23 11.48
N GLU A 137 15.24 1.55 10.74
CA GLU A 137 14.94 1.82 9.33
C GLU A 137 14.46 3.27 9.06
N ALA A 138 14.03 3.97 10.11
CA ALA A 138 13.56 5.35 10.11
C ALA A 138 14.28 6.20 11.19
N GLY A 139 15.44 5.74 11.67
CA GLY A 139 16.21 6.43 12.72
C GLY A 139 15.57 6.43 14.11
N GLN A 140 14.59 5.55 14.36
CA GLN A 140 13.92 5.44 15.65
C GLN A 140 14.46 4.24 16.46
N PRO A 141 14.32 4.26 17.80
CA PRO A 141 14.42 3.02 18.58
C PRO A 141 13.43 1.96 18.08
N ALA A 142 13.80 0.68 18.17
CA ALA A 142 12.90 -0.40 17.78
C ALA A 142 11.57 -0.37 18.56
N ASN A 143 10.46 -0.74 17.91
CA ASN A 143 9.11 -0.73 18.47
C ASN A 143 8.57 0.67 18.84
N THR A 144 9.01 1.71 18.13
CA THR A 144 8.48 3.06 18.34
C THR A 144 7.10 3.18 17.69
N GLU A 145 6.09 3.58 18.48
CA GLU A 145 4.80 4.01 17.95
C GLU A 145 4.87 5.49 17.53
N ILE A 146 4.41 5.80 16.32
CA ILE A 146 4.28 7.17 15.82
C ILE A 146 2.91 7.71 16.19
N ALA A 147 2.86 8.91 16.76
CA ALA A 147 1.62 9.56 17.15
C ALA A 147 0.74 9.90 15.92
N SER A 148 -0.56 9.61 16.02
CA SER A 148 -1.56 9.97 15.01
C SER A 148 -2.92 10.17 15.68
N ASN A 149 -3.64 11.25 15.39
CA ASN A 149 -4.93 11.57 15.99
C ASN A 149 -5.97 12.17 15.03
N GLY A 150 -5.62 12.48 13.79
CA GLY A 150 -6.55 12.99 12.79
C GLY A 150 -6.33 12.42 11.40
N SER A 151 -7.32 12.65 10.52
CA SER A 151 -7.30 12.19 9.13
C SER A 151 -6.15 12.76 8.31
N ASN A 152 -5.67 13.95 8.65
CA ASN A 152 -4.54 14.60 7.98
C ASN A 152 -3.17 14.10 8.46
N ASP A 153 -3.12 13.32 9.54
CA ASP A 153 -1.86 12.85 10.07
C ASP A 153 -1.30 11.75 9.16
N VAL A 154 -0.07 11.95 8.74
CA VAL A 154 0.70 11.03 7.92
C VAL A 154 2.14 11.00 8.42
N TYR A 155 2.80 9.86 8.27
CA TYR A 155 4.21 9.72 8.58
C TYR A 155 5.05 9.66 7.31
N ASN A 156 6.04 10.55 7.24
CA ASN A 156 7.00 10.64 6.16
C ASN A 156 8.40 10.47 6.74
N MET A 157 9.08 9.40 6.33
CA MET A 157 10.48 9.14 6.66
C MET A 157 11.07 8.25 5.58
N GLU A 158 11.97 8.83 4.80
CA GLU A 158 12.67 8.11 3.75
C GLU A 158 13.52 6.96 4.34
N PRO A 159 13.69 5.85 3.62
CA PRO A 159 13.13 5.59 2.29
C PRO A 159 11.75 4.90 2.33
N TYR A 160 11.29 4.43 3.48
CA TYR A 160 10.22 3.43 3.56
C TYR A 160 8.82 4.01 3.82
N TYR A 161 8.72 5.15 4.49
CA TYR A 161 7.44 5.72 4.90
C TYR A 161 7.15 6.95 4.06
N PHE A 162 6.08 6.89 3.27
CA PHE A 162 5.62 8.00 2.45
C PHE A 162 4.11 8.09 2.57
N ASN A 163 3.62 9.19 3.14
CA ASN A 163 2.23 9.37 3.55
C ASN A 163 1.66 8.19 4.36
N ALA A 164 2.49 7.50 5.13
CA ALA A 164 2.10 6.28 5.84
C ALA A 164 1.08 6.57 6.94
N LYS A 165 0.08 5.69 7.09
CA LYS A 165 -1.00 5.81 8.10
C LYS A 165 -1.22 4.52 8.90
N LEU A 166 -0.89 3.37 8.32
CA LEU A 166 -1.26 2.07 8.86
C LEU A 166 -0.60 1.77 10.22
N LYS A 167 -1.45 1.42 11.19
CA LYS A 167 -1.08 0.80 12.47
C LYS A 167 -1.64 -0.60 12.54
N VAL A 168 -0.75 -1.60 12.65
CA VAL A 168 -1.09 -3.01 12.84
C VAL A 168 -0.75 -3.42 14.27
N ARG A 169 -1.71 -4.02 14.96
CA ARG A 169 -1.55 -4.62 16.28
C ARG A 169 -1.18 -6.09 16.19
N THR A 170 -1.83 -6.82 15.28
CA THR A 170 -1.61 -8.25 15.07
C THR A 170 -1.71 -8.59 13.59
N PHE A 171 -0.70 -9.27 13.05
CA PHE A 171 -0.70 -9.70 11.66
C PHE A 171 -1.57 -10.95 11.49
N ALA A 172 -2.70 -10.82 10.81
CA ALA A 172 -3.59 -11.94 10.57
C ALA A 172 -3.11 -12.83 9.40
N ARG A 173 -3.60 -14.08 9.42
CA ARG A 173 -3.55 -14.94 8.23
C ARG A 173 -4.39 -14.28 7.12
N SER A 174 -3.95 -14.43 5.88
CA SER A 174 -4.69 -13.92 4.72
C SER A 174 -6.11 -14.50 4.71
N GLY A 175 -7.12 -13.65 4.50
CA GLY A 175 -8.54 -14.00 4.59
C GLY A 175 -9.15 -13.98 6.00
N ASN A 176 -8.37 -13.71 7.06
CA ASN A 176 -8.85 -13.69 8.45
C ASN A 176 -8.59 -12.34 9.16
N TRP A 177 -8.54 -11.24 8.41
CA TRP A 177 -8.34 -9.90 8.97
C TRP A 177 -9.63 -9.37 9.62
N GLN A 178 -9.47 -8.75 10.78
CA GLN A 178 -10.51 -8.09 11.56
C GLN A 178 -10.07 -6.66 11.87
N ASP A 179 -11.03 -5.78 12.17
CA ASP A 179 -10.73 -4.40 12.54
C ASP A 179 -9.82 -4.31 13.77
N THR A 180 -10.03 -5.20 14.75
CA THR A 180 -9.21 -5.31 15.97
C THR A 180 -7.73 -5.63 15.71
N ASN A 181 -7.37 -6.09 14.50
CA ASN A 181 -5.96 -6.23 14.09
C ASN A 181 -5.27 -4.88 13.86
N CYS A 182 -6.02 -3.78 13.81
CA CYS A 182 -5.51 -2.46 13.46
C CYS A 182 -5.71 -1.43 14.59
N GLY A 183 -4.96 -0.34 14.48
CA GLY A 183 -5.00 0.80 15.38
C GLY A 183 -3.87 0.85 16.39
N SER A 184 -3.94 1.80 17.31
CA SER A 184 -2.84 2.14 18.22
C SER A 184 -2.42 0.98 19.13
N ALA A 185 -1.12 0.89 19.40
CA ALA A 185 -0.57 0.04 20.46
C ALA A 185 -0.76 0.65 21.86
N GLY A 186 -1.25 1.89 21.94
CA GLY A 186 -1.64 2.56 23.17
C GLY A 186 -0.53 3.41 23.80
N ALA A 187 0.54 3.74 23.07
CA ALA A 187 1.65 4.50 23.62
C ALA A 187 1.21 5.86 24.18
N ASN A 188 1.73 6.20 25.37
CA ASN A 188 1.44 7.46 26.06
C ASN A 188 2.26 8.61 25.47
N ILE A 189 2.03 8.93 24.20
CA ILE A 189 2.71 9.98 23.43
C ILE A 189 1.71 11.14 23.24
N ALA A 190 2.20 12.39 23.31
CA ALA A 190 1.38 13.57 23.06
C ALA A 190 0.81 13.52 21.63
N GLY A 191 -0.48 13.83 21.48
CA GLY A 191 -1.14 13.83 20.18
C GLY A 191 -1.39 12.44 19.58
N ASN A 192 -1.24 11.36 20.35
CA ASN A 192 -1.56 10.01 19.87
C ASN A 192 -3.00 9.60 20.26
N ASN A 193 -3.79 9.20 19.28
CA ASN A 193 -5.06 8.51 19.51
C ASN A 193 -4.79 7.07 19.92
N ARG A 194 -5.24 6.69 21.11
CA ARG A 194 -4.99 5.37 21.72
C ARG A 194 -6.11 4.35 21.48
N SER A 195 -7.11 4.72 20.69
CA SER A 195 -8.17 3.81 20.28
C SER A 195 -7.61 2.74 19.33
N ASN A 196 -8.41 1.71 19.10
CA ASN A 196 -8.10 0.63 18.16
C ASN A 196 -9.35 0.23 17.37
N GLY A 197 -9.18 -0.64 16.37
CA GLY A 197 -10.29 -1.08 15.55
C GLY A 197 -10.96 0.06 14.79
N LYS A 198 -12.27 -0.04 14.62
CA LYS A 198 -13.07 0.96 13.91
C LYS A 198 -13.00 2.35 14.51
N ASP A 199 -12.89 2.48 15.83
CA ASP A 199 -12.84 3.79 16.49
C ASP A 199 -11.55 4.55 16.10
N TRP A 200 -10.44 3.83 16.00
CA TRP A 200 -9.19 4.39 15.47
C TRP A 200 -9.28 4.69 13.98
N MET A 201 -9.80 3.76 13.18
CA MET A 201 -9.95 3.97 11.73
C MET A 201 -10.85 5.16 11.41
N GLY A 202 -11.96 5.33 12.13
CA GLY A 202 -12.90 6.42 11.95
C GLY A 202 -12.30 7.80 12.29
N SER A 203 -11.30 7.84 13.18
CA SER A 203 -10.64 9.09 13.58
C SER A 203 -9.42 9.44 12.72
N VAL A 204 -8.62 8.44 12.31
CA VAL A 204 -7.33 8.65 11.63
C VAL A 204 -7.39 8.39 10.12
N CYS A 205 -8.37 7.61 9.65
CA CYS A 205 -8.46 7.20 8.24
C CYS A 205 -9.72 7.71 7.53
N SER A 206 -10.57 8.52 8.17
CA SER A 206 -11.77 9.08 7.53
C SER A 206 -11.41 10.25 6.62
N ASN A 207 -11.72 10.16 5.32
CA ASN A 207 -11.41 11.18 4.30
C ASN A 207 -9.97 11.73 4.40
N PRO A 208 -8.96 10.86 4.26
CA PRO A 208 -7.56 11.24 4.28
C PRO A 208 -7.21 12.21 3.13
N PRO A 209 -6.15 13.02 3.28
CA PRO A 209 -5.75 14.06 2.34
C PRO A 209 -5.39 13.52 0.94
#